data_AF-K0YDY1-F1
#
_entry.id   AF-K0YDY1-F1
#
_cell.length_a   1.000
_cell.length_b   1.000
_cell.length_c   1.000
_cell.angle_alpha   90.00
_cell.angle_beta   90.00
_cell.angle_gamma   90.00
#
_symmetry.space_group_name_H-M   'P 1'
#
loop_
_entity.id
_entity.type
_entity.pdbx_description
1 polymer ?
#
loop_
_entity_poly.entity_id
_entity_poly.type
_entity_poly.pdbx_seq_one_letter_code
_entity_poly.pdbx_strand_id
1 'polypeptide(L)'
;MPRGIFSSRINVGDRVVVRRRLGGLEGPETDVIGHVLSLEPLVVRPQKVGGLPSSAPAIDLSGATITALRRMQPRRVRNSEIRAVERALAAAEAADTRRFDSAGGWLMSAGGPGGAIAAPLGHSASLGRVPIEEIEAFAAEAGERPRLLIPERIGRPAEALAAAGGWALSAEEVAYSRREPPAEEPRPIPGLRLSARRAEPDRRAAVDAAGRTPAEATLVAGGEEA
;
A
#
# COMPACT_ATOMS: atom_id res chain seq x y z
N MET A 1 -5.09 7.96 -36.49
CA MET A 1 -6.16 7.30 -35.70
C MET A 1 -6.28 5.83 -36.11
N PRO A 2 -5.90 4.87 -35.27
CA PRO A 2 -6.16 3.44 -35.52
C PRO A 2 -7.67 3.16 -35.53
N ARG A 3 -8.13 2.26 -36.42
CA ARG A 3 -9.55 1.88 -36.55
C ARG A 3 -9.86 0.69 -35.63
N GLY A 4 -10.53 0.95 -34.51
CA GLY A 4 -10.94 -0.07 -33.54
C GLY A 4 -12.06 0.40 -32.62
N ILE A 5 -12.53 -0.47 -31.72
CA ILE A 5 -13.56 -0.11 -30.73
C ILE A 5 -12.88 0.46 -29.48
N PHE A 6 -13.12 1.74 -29.19
CA PHE A 6 -12.57 2.48 -28.04
C PHE A 6 -13.67 2.79 -27.02
N SER A 7 -13.61 2.23 -25.81
CA SER A 7 -14.74 2.25 -24.87
C SER A 7 -14.68 3.35 -23.79
N SER A 8 -13.79 4.32 -23.89
CA SER A 8 -13.69 5.53 -23.02
C SER A 8 -12.53 6.42 -23.47
N ARG A 9 -12.45 7.66 -22.97
CA ARG A 9 -11.22 8.47 -23.01
C ARG A 9 -10.13 7.76 -22.19
N ILE A 10 -8.93 7.64 -22.77
CA ILE A 10 -7.76 6.98 -22.18
C ILE A 10 -6.64 8.01 -22.07
N ASN A 11 -5.91 7.99 -20.96
CA ASN A 11 -4.83 8.91 -20.63
C ASN A 11 -3.52 8.15 -20.35
N VAL A 12 -2.40 8.86 -20.30
CA VAL A 12 -1.14 8.29 -19.78
C VAL A 12 -1.34 7.86 -18.32
N GLY A 13 -0.77 6.71 -17.96
CA GLY A 13 -0.95 6.08 -16.66
C GLY A 13 -2.20 5.18 -16.54
N ASP A 14 -3.18 5.30 -17.43
CA ASP A 14 -4.34 4.41 -17.41
C ASP A 14 -3.93 2.95 -17.64
N ARG A 15 -4.56 2.06 -16.88
CA ARG A 15 -4.47 0.62 -17.11
C ARG A 15 -5.40 0.25 -18.26
N VAL A 16 -4.87 -0.46 -19.25
CA VAL A 16 -5.58 -0.81 -20.50
C VAL A 16 -5.40 -2.27 -20.87
N VAL A 17 -6.36 -2.79 -21.64
CA VAL A 17 -6.17 -3.95 -22.51
C VAL A 17 -6.16 -3.46 -23.95
N VAL A 18 -5.10 -3.79 -24.68
CA VAL A 18 -4.94 -3.52 -26.11
C VAL A 18 -4.95 -4.84 -26.85
N ARG A 19 -5.94 -5.02 -27.72
CA ARG A 19 -6.05 -6.17 -28.61
C ARG A 19 -5.49 -5.81 -29.97
N ARG A 20 -4.54 -6.61 -30.46
CA ARG A 20 -3.79 -6.32 -31.69
C ARG A 20 -3.57 -7.56 -32.54
N ARG A 21 -3.42 -7.38 -33.85
CA ARG A 21 -2.87 -8.40 -34.75
C ARG A 21 -1.39 -8.14 -35.02
N LEU A 22 -0.58 -9.20 -34.97
CA LEU A 22 0.86 -9.16 -35.22
C LEU A 22 1.16 -9.51 -36.67
N GLY A 23 1.83 -8.63 -37.42
CA GLY A 23 2.13 -8.86 -38.84
C GLY A 23 1.02 -8.45 -39.82
N GLY A 24 0.08 -7.59 -39.38
CA GLY A 24 -0.95 -7.01 -40.24
C GLY A 24 -2.33 -7.65 -40.07
N LEU A 25 -3.19 -7.54 -41.09
CA LEU A 25 -4.62 -7.85 -40.98
C LEU A 25 -4.92 -9.33 -40.78
N GLU A 26 -4.09 -10.24 -41.27
CA GLU A 26 -4.26 -11.70 -41.15
C GLU A 26 -3.42 -12.31 -40.01
N GLY A 27 -2.72 -11.45 -39.27
CA GLY A 27 -1.85 -11.85 -38.16
C GLY A 27 -2.62 -12.41 -36.95
N PRO A 28 -1.96 -13.26 -36.12
CA PRO A 28 -2.57 -13.78 -34.91
C PRO A 28 -2.96 -12.64 -33.95
N GLU A 29 -4.16 -12.76 -33.38
CA GLU A 29 -4.68 -11.79 -32.41
C GLU A 29 -4.07 -12.04 -31.03
N THR A 30 -3.52 -10.98 -30.43
CA THR A 30 -2.85 -11.00 -29.12
C THR A 30 -3.31 -9.83 -28.26
N ASP A 31 -3.40 -10.05 -26.95
CA ASP A 31 -3.77 -9.01 -25.98
C ASP A 31 -2.53 -8.53 -25.19
N VAL A 32 -2.34 -7.22 -25.11
CA VAL A 32 -1.37 -6.56 -24.23
C VAL A 32 -2.14 -5.91 -23.09
N ILE A 33 -1.95 -6.39 -21.86
CA ILE A 33 -2.54 -5.80 -20.66
C ILE A 33 -1.47 -5.05 -19.88
N GLY A 34 -1.66 -3.76 -19.66
CA GLY A 34 -0.59 -2.90 -19.14
C GLY A 34 -1.03 -1.48 -18.79
N HIS A 35 -0.05 -0.59 -18.63
CA HIS A 35 -0.24 0.82 -18.35
C HIS A 35 0.26 1.66 -19.53
N VAL A 36 -0.52 2.66 -19.94
CA VAL A 36 -0.16 3.59 -21.02
C VAL A 36 1.02 4.47 -20.61
N LEU A 37 2.09 4.49 -21.40
CA LEU A 37 3.22 5.41 -21.26
C LEU A 37 3.13 6.59 -22.25
N SER A 38 2.61 6.33 -23.44
CA SER A 38 2.37 7.32 -24.50
C SER A 38 1.13 6.91 -25.31
N LEU A 39 0.43 7.88 -25.88
CA LEU A 39 -0.71 7.66 -26.78
C LEU A 39 -0.32 7.75 -28.26
N GLU A 40 0.67 8.59 -28.59
CA GLU A 40 1.11 8.90 -29.95
C GLU A 40 2.65 8.95 -30.00
N PRO A 41 3.34 7.85 -30.40
CA PRO A 41 2.80 6.52 -30.66
C PRO A 41 2.25 5.85 -29.39
N LEU A 42 1.34 4.88 -29.55
CA LEU A 42 0.77 4.15 -28.42
C LEU A 42 1.83 3.19 -27.85
N VAL A 43 2.30 3.49 -26.64
CA VAL A 43 3.29 2.67 -25.93
C VAL A 43 2.69 2.20 -24.61
N VAL A 44 2.68 0.89 -24.39
CA VAL A 44 2.10 0.26 -23.20
C VAL A 44 3.14 -0.60 -22.48
N ARG A 45 3.34 -0.36 -21.18
CA ARG A 45 4.16 -1.25 -20.35
C ARG A 45 3.31 -2.39 -19.79
N PRO A 46 3.65 -3.67 -20.05
CA PRO A 46 2.90 -4.80 -19.50
C PRO A 46 2.74 -4.71 -17.98
N GLN A 47 1.61 -5.19 -17.44
CA GLN A 47 1.40 -5.28 -16.00
C GLN A 47 2.16 -6.48 -15.39
N LYS A 48 2.49 -6.39 -14.11
CA LYS A 48 2.83 -7.56 -13.27
C LYS A 48 1.53 -8.19 -12.75
N VAL A 49 1.63 -9.43 -12.24
CA VAL A 49 0.57 -10.13 -11.49
C VAL A 49 -0.14 -9.19 -10.52
N GLY A 50 -1.47 -9.27 -10.47
CA GLY A 50 -2.31 -8.39 -9.67
C GLY A 50 -2.59 -7.02 -10.28
N GLY A 51 -2.05 -6.69 -11.47
CA GLY A 51 -2.31 -5.41 -12.14
C GLY A 51 -1.41 -4.25 -11.70
N LEU A 52 -0.27 -4.55 -11.07
CA LEU A 52 0.76 -3.57 -10.75
C LEU A 52 1.56 -3.18 -12.00
N PRO A 53 2.17 -1.98 -12.06
CA PRO A 53 3.20 -1.68 -13.06
C PRO A 53 4.34 -2.70 -12.98
N SER A 54 4.83 -3.17 -14.12
CA SER A 54 6.04 -4.01 -14.17
C SER A 54 7.29 -3.19 -14.47
N SER A 55 8.45 -3.85 -14.38
CA SER A 55 9.72 -3.40 -14.96
C SER A 55 10.02 -4.06 -16.32
N ALA A 56 9.04 -4.76 -16.92
CA ALA A 56 9.22 -5.38 -18.24
C ALA A 56 9.37 -4.29 -19.33
N PRO A 57 10.05 -4.60 -20.45
CA PRO A 57 10.13 -3.71 -21.59
C PRO A 57 8.76 -3.19 -22.02
N ALA A 58 8.67 -1.90 -22.34
CA ALA A 58 7.46 -1.34 -22.89
C ALA A 58 7.27 -1.83 -24.34
N ILE A 59 6.02 -2.04 -24.72
CA ILE A 59 5.64 -2.49 -26.06
C ILE A 59 5.17 -1.27 -26.83
N ASP A 60 5.91 -0.91 -27.89
CA ASP A 60 5.39 -0.01 -28.92
C ASP A 60 4.36 -0.76 -29.78
N LEU A 61 3.25 -0.09 -30.06
CA LEU A 61 2.11 -0.59 -30.82
C LEU A 61 1.95 0.13 -32.17
N SER A 62 2.87 1.04 -32.52
CA SER A 62 2.92 1.77 -33.79
C SER A 62 2.78 0.88 -35.03
N GLY A 63 3.49 -0.26 -35.06
CA GLY A 63 3.46 -1.24 -36.15
C GLY A 63 2.37 -2.31 -36.06
N ALA A 64 1.44 -2.24 -35.11
CA ALA A 64 0.42 -3.27 -34.88
C ALA A 64 -0.98 -2.81 -35.28
N THR A 65 -1.78 -3.70 -35.88
CA THR A 65 -3.19 -3.42 -36.16
C THR A 65 -4.01 -3.59 -34.87
N ILE A 66 -4.31 -2.48 -34.19
CA ILE A 66 -5.14 -2.46 -32.97
C ILE A 66 -6.61 -2.67 -33.36
N THR A 67 -7.23 -3.74 -32.88
CA THR A 67 -8.65 -4.06 -33.15
C THR A 67 -9.57 -3.60 -32.01
N ALA A 68 -9.08 -3.59 -30.77
CA ALA A 68 -9.77 -2.98 -29.63
C ALA A 68 -8.79 -2.39 -28.61
N LEU A 69 -9.20 -1.30 -27.96
CA LEU A 69 -8.46 -0.69 -26.87
C LEU A 69 -9.46 -0.24 -25.81
N ARG A 70 -9.34 -0.79 -24.60
CA ARG A 70 -10.28 -0.53 -23.50
C ARG A 70 -9.54 -0.14 -22.23
N ARG A 71 -9.99 0.94 -21.59
CA ARG A 71 -9.61 1.28 -20.21
C ARG A 71 -10.10 0.18 -19.28
N MET A 72 -9.22 -0.32 -18.43
CA MET A 72 -9.56 -1.24 -17.36
C MET A 72 -9.87 -0.47 -16.09
N GLN A 73 -10.69 -1.04 -15.21
CA GLN A 73 -10.85 -0.49 -13.87
C GLN A 73 -9.50 -0.48 -13.12
N PRO A 74 -9.28 0.53 -12.25
CA PRO A 74 -8.14 0.55 -11.35
C PRO A 74 -8.00 -0.75 -10.56
N ARG A 75 -6.77 -1.08 -10.19
CA ARG A 75 -6.52 -2.24 -9.33
C ARG A 75 -7.15 -2.01 -7.95
N ARG A 76 -7.94 -2.97 -7.46
CA ARG A 76 -8.39 -3.00 -6.06
C ARG A 76 -7.19 -2.98 -5.11
N VAL A 77 -7.19 -2.01 -4.19
CA VAL A 77 -6.22 -1.92 -3.09
C VAL A 77 -6.49 -3.06 -2.09
N ARG A 78 -5.43 -3.69 -1.57
CA ARG A 78 -5.53 -4.76 -0.58
C ARG A 78 -5.47 -4.19 0.83
N ASN A 79 -6.15 -4.83 1.79
CA ASN A 79 -6.05 -4.46 3.21
C ASN A 79 -4.60 -4.39 3.72
N SER A 80 -3.70 -5.24 3.21
CA SER A 80 -2.27 -5.21 3.52
C SER A 80 -1.56 -3.92 3.07
N GLU A 81 -2.02 -3.31 1.98
CA GLU A 81 -1.45 -2.10 1.40
C GLU A 81 -2.02 -0.85 2.07
N ILE A 82 -3.33 -0.85 2.39
CA ILE A 82 -3.93 0.15 3.28
C ILE A 82 -3.16 0.18 4.60
N ARG A 83 -3.03 -0.96 5.31
CA ARG A 83 -2.21 -1.03 6.55
C ARG A 83 -0.75 -0.64 6.35
N ALA A 84 -0.18 -0.76 5.15
CA ALA A 84 1.20 -0.30 4.89
C ALA A 84 1.28 1.23 4.78
N VAL A 85 0.28 1.87 4.18
CA VAL A 85 0.14 3.35 4.18
C VAL A 85 -0.11 3.85 5.61
N GLU A 86 -1.08 3.27 6.33
CA GLU A 86 -1.38 3.67 7.72
C GLU A 86 -0.17 3.51 8.66
N ARG A 87 0.61 2.43 8.52
CA ARG A 87 1.86 2.26 9.28
C ARG A 87 2.92 3.29 8.90
N ALA A 88 3.00 3.70 7.63
CA ALA A 88 3.94 4.73 7.21
C ALA A 88 3.53 6.12 7.74
N LEU A 89 2.23 6.43 7.76
CA LEU A 89 1.70 7.66 8.37
C LEU A 89 1.98 7.68 9.89
N ALA A 90 1.61 6.63 10.61
CA ALA A 90 1.85 6.52 12.06
C ALA A 90 3.34 6.54 12.43
N ALA A 91 4.23 6.05 11.56
CA ALA A 91 5.69 6.12 11.76
C ALA A 91 6.28 7.50 11.41
N ALA A 92 5.64 8.28 10.54
CA ALA A 92 6.07 9.62 10.15
C ALA A 92 5.57 10.72 11.10
N GLU A 93 4.46 10.48 11.80
CA GLU A 93 3.94 11.40 12.80
C GLU A 93 4.85 11.47 14.04
N ALA A 94 5.12 12.69 14.53
CA ALA A 94 5.69 12.90 15.85
C ALA A 94 4.60 12.72 16.91
N ALA A 95 4.83 11.84 17.89
CA ALA A 95 3.96 11.64 19.06
C ALA A 95 4.83 11.24 20.26
N ASP A 96 4.48 11.72 21.44
CA ASP A 96 5.26 11.53 22.67
C ASP A 96 5.12 10.11 23.22
N THR A 97 3.91 9.54 23.13
CA THR A 97 3.61 8.19 23.60
C THR A 97 2.96 7.35 22.50
N ARG A 98 3.32 6.07 22.44
CA ARG A 98 2.74 5.08 21.53
C ARG A 98 2.66 3.70 22.18
N ARG A 99 1.50 3.06 22.11
CA ARG A 99 1.33 1.64 22.49
C ARG A 99 0.21 0.97 21.71
N PHE A 100 0.28 -0.35 21.57
CA PHE A 100 -0.88 -1.12 21.13
C PHE A 100 -1.89 -1.30 22.27
N ASP A 101 -3.13 -1.59 21.90
CA ASP A 101 -4.14 -2.19 22.78
C ASP A 101 -3.72 -3.61 23.23
N SER A 102 -4.39 -4.12 24.26
CA SER A 102 -4.15 -5.47 24.80
C SER A 102 -4.24 -6.59 23.75
N ALA A 103 -5.03 -6.40 22.69
CA ALA A 103 -5.23 -7.36 21.60
C ALA A 103 -4.31 -7.17 20.38
N GLY A 104 -3.36 -6.23 20.42
CA GLY A 104 -2.39 -5.98 19.34
C GLY A 104 -3.00 -5.56 18.01
N GLY A 105 -4.21 -4.98 18.04
CA GLY A 105 -4.97 -4.52 16.89
C GLY A 105 -4.79 -3.03 16.61
N TRP A 106 -4.91 -2.20 17.64
CA TRP A 106 -5.00 -0.74 17.53
C TRP A 106 -3.73 -0.11 18.09
N LEU A 107 -2.97 0.58 17.23
CA LEU A 107 -1.87 1.44 17.69
C LEU A 107 -2.46 2.76 18.14
N MET A 108 -2.29 3.08 19.42
CA MET A 108 -2.66 4.35 20.03
C MET A 108 -1.42 5.25 20.12
N SER A 109 -1.56 6.52 19.73
CA SER A 109 -0.50 7.55 19.75
C SER A 109 -1.08 8.85 20.34
N ALA A 110 -0.33 9.58 21.17
CA ALA A 110 -0.78 10.86 21.77
C ALA A 110 0.37 11.85 21.95
N GLY A 111 0.05 13.13 22.23
CA GLY A 111 1.03 14.23 22.31
C GLY A 111 1.61 14.67 20.96
N GLY A 112 1.04 14.19 19.85
CA GLY A 112 1.42 14.61 18.51
C GLY A 112 0.62 15.83 18.00
N PRO A 113 0.94 16.38 16.82
CA PRO A 113 0.07 17.35 16.14
C PRO A 113 -1.34 16.80 15.87
N GLY A 114 -1.47 15.47 15.77
CA GLY A 114 -2.73 14.76 15.72
C GLY A 114 -3.45 14.60 17.07
N GLY A 115 -2.80 14.86 18.22
CA GLY A 115 -3.32 14.44 19.53
C GLY A 115 -3.56 12.93 19.61
N ALA A 116 -4.49 12.51 20.46
CA ALA A 116 -4.77 11.10 20.73
C ALA A 116 -5.48 10.41 19.55
N ILE A 117 -4.72 9.62 18.78
CA ILE A 117 -5.19 8.87 17.61
C ILE A 117 -5.02 7.36 17.86
N ALA A 118 -6.04 6.58 17.53
CA ALA A 118 -5.99 5.12 17.49
C ALA A 118 -6.19 4.59 16.05
N ALA A 119 -5.24 3.82 15.56
CA ALA A 119 -5.18 3.33 14.18
C ALA A 119 -5.20 1.78 14.11
N PRO A 120 -6.04 1.14 13.26
CA PRO A 120 -6.20 -0.32 13.19
C PRO A 120 -5.09 -1.01 12.38
N LEU A 121 -3.84 -0.88 12.84
CA LEU A 121 -2.62 -1.34 12.14
C LEU A 121 -2.36 -2.84 12.28
N GLY A 122 -2.85 -3.45 13.37
CA GLY A 122 -2.69 -4.85 13.70
C GLY A 122 -3.60 -5.78 12.89
N HIS A 123 -3.31 -7.09 12.96
CA HIS A 123 -4.07 -8.09 12.20
C HIS A 123 -5.45 -8.36 12.80
N SER A 124 -5.56 -8.32 14.14
CA SER A 124 -6.77 -8.51 14.95
C SER A 124 -7.80 -7.37 14.83
N ALA A 125 -7.36 -6.15 14.49
CA ALA A 125 -8.20 -4.94 14.43
C ALA A 125 -9.39 -5.01 13.46
N SER A 126 -9.38 -5.97 12.52
CA SER A 126 -10.47 -6.16 11.55
C SER A 126 -11.40 -7.33 11.90
N LEU A 127 -11.15 -8.01 13.03
CA LEU A 127 -11.88 -9.20 13.49
C LEU A 127 -12.53 -8.99 14.86
N GLY A 128 -11.95 -8.14 15.72
CA GLY A 128 -12.47 -7.82 17.05
C GLY A 128 -13.42 -6.63 17.11
N ARG A 129 -13.98 -6.40 18.31
CA ARG A 129 -14.61 -5.13 18.70
C ARG A 129 -13.53 -4.02 18.77
N VAL A 130 -13.91 -2.77 18.59
CA VAL A 130 -13.05 -1.62 18.88
C VAL A 130 -12.84 -1.53 20.42
N PRO A 131 -11.61 -1.45 20.94
CA PRO A 131 -11.32 -1.42 22.38
C PRO A 131 -11.50 0.01 22.94
N ILE A 132 -12.75 0.48 22.98
CA ILE A 132 -13.07 1.88 23.29
C ILE A 132 -12.60 2.27 24.69
N GLU A 133 -12.75 1.38 25.66
CA GLU A 133 -12.35 1.61 27.04
C GLU A 133 -10.83 1.81 27.19
N GLU A 134 -10.01 1.08 26.42
CA GLU A 134 -8.55 1.28 26.39
C GLU A 134 -8.16 2.57 25.67
N ILE A 135 -8.87 2.91 24.59
CA ILE A 135 -8.60 4.10 23.76
C ILE A 135 -8.98 5.40 24.49
N GLU A 136 -10.11 5.41 25.20
CA GLU A 136 -10.53 6.52 26.05
C GLU A 136 -9.59 6.71 27.24
N ALA A 137 -9.17 5.63 27.90
CA ALA A 137 -8.18 5.69 28.99
C ALA A 137 -6.84 6.26 28.51
N PHE A 138 -6.32 5.77 27.38
CA PHE A 138 -5.06 6.27 26.80
C PHE A 138 -5.13 7.75 26.39
N ALA A 139 -6.25 8.20 25.81
CA ALA A 139 -6.42 9.62 25.50
C ALA A 139 -6.52 10.49 26.77
N ALA A 140 -7.19 9.99 27.81
CA ALA A 140 -7.31 10.67 29.10
C ALA A 140 -5.96 10.78 29.84
N GLU A 141 -5.07 9.78 29.73
CA GLU A 141 -3.68 9.84 30.23
C GLU A 141 -2.91 11.06 29.65
N ALA A 142 -3.19 11.44 28.39
CA ALA A 142 -2.61 12.61 27.73
C ALA A 142 -3.42 13.91 27.93
N GLY A 143 -4.59 13.87 28.58
CA GLY A 143 -5.51 15.00 28.69
C GLY A 143 -6.22 15.37 27.38
N GLU A 144 -6.25 14.45 26.41
CA GLU A 144 -6.75 14.66 25.05
C GLU A 144 -8.09 13.93 24.81
N ARG A 145 -8.75 14.21 23.68
CA ARG A 145 -9.94 13.45 23.24
C ARG A 145 -9.52 12.43 22.17
N PRO A 146 -9.98 11.17 22.26
CA PRO A 146 -9.58 10.13 21.32
C PRO A 146 -10.18 10.37 19.93
N ARG A 147 -9.40 10.04 18.89
CA ARG A 147 -9.84 9.96 17.50
C ARG A 147 -9.55 8.57 16.93
N LEU A 148 -10.54 7.97 16.28
CA LEU A 148 -10.41 6.67 15.64
C LEU A 148 -10.14 6.86 14.15
N LEU A 149 -9.07 6.26 13.61
CA LEU A 149 -8.91 6.14 12.16
C LEU A 149 -9.75 4.97 11.65
N ILE A 150 -10.47 5.17 10.54
CA ILE A 150 -11.25 4.14 9.85
C ILE A 150 -10.74 4.04 8.39
N PRO A 151 -9.59 3.38 8.16
CA PRO A 151 -9.02 3.24 6.81
C PRO A 151 -9.93 2.41 5.91
N GLU A 152 -9.83 2.58 4.57
CA GLU A 152 -10.75 1.94 3.61
C GLU A 152 -10.95 0.43 3.90
N ARG A 153 -12.16 0.03 4.31
CA ARG A 153 -12.55 -1.37 4.60
C ARG A 153 -11.81 -2.02 5.79
N ILE A 154 -11.12 -1.24 6.63
CA ILE A 154 -10.45 -1.67 7.86
C ILE A 154 -11.07 -0.89 9.02
N GLY A 155 -11.29 -1.56 10.16
CA GLY A 155 -11.91 -0.87 11.30
C GLY A 155 -13.39 -0.53 11.10
N ARG A 156 -14.07 -1.11 10.09
CA ARG A 156 -15.54 -0.99 9.89
C ARG A 156 -16.40 -1.12 11.15
N PRO A 157 -16.07 -1.96 12.16
CA PRO A 157 -16.78 -1.96 13.44
C PRO A 157 -16.85 -0.59 14.14
N ALA A 158 -15.92 0.33 13.86
CA ALA A 158 -15.94 1.71 14.35
C ALA A 158 -17.00 2.59 13.67
N GLU A 159 -17.40 2.31 12.42
CA GLU A 159 -18.49 3.04 11.74
C GLU A 159 -19.80 2.93 12.54
N ALA A 160 -20.02 1.78 13.19
CA ALA A 160 -21.19 1.53 14.05
C ALA A 160 -21.23 2.42 15.31
N LEU A 161 -20.09 2.96 15.76
CA LEU A 161 -20.02 3.85 16.93
C LEU A 161 -20.64 5.22 16.62
N ALA A 162 -20.38 5.75 15.42
CA ALA A 162 -21.02 6.98 14.95
C ALA A 162 -22.54 6.80 14.81
N ALA A 163 -23.00 5.62 14.37
CA ALA A 163 -24.42 5.29 14.30
C ALA A 163 -25.08 5.10 15.68
N ALA A 164 -24.33 4.65 16.69
CA ALA A 164 -24.82 4.47 18.07
C ALA A 164 -24.88 5.77 18.87
N GLY A 165 -24.22 6.83 18.41
CA GLY A 165 -24.13 8.12 19.10
C GLY A 165 -22.88 8.24 19.99
N GLY A 166 -22.54 9.48 20.38
CA GLY A 166 -21.33 9.81 21.14
C GLY A 166 -20.07 9.98 20.29
N TRP A 167 -20.03 9.41 19.09
CA TRP A 167 -18.95 9.59 18.11
C TRP A 167 -19.46 10.32 16.86
N ALA A 168 -18.60 11.10 16.22
CA ALA A 168 -18.89 11.81 14.97
C ALA A 168 -17.85 11.44 13.90
N LEU A 169 -18.31 11.25 12.66
CA LEU A 169 -17.41 11.08 11.52
C LEU A 169 -16.80 12.43 11.12
N SER A 170 -15.51 12.44 10.84
CA SER A 170 -14.82 13.57 10.19
C SER A 170 -15.15 13.61 8.70
N ALA A 171 -14.61 14.61 7.99
CA ALA A 171 -14.48 14.52 6.55
C ALA A 171 -13.64 13.29 6.15
N GLU A 172 -13.89 12.75 4.95
CA GLU A 172 -13.05 11.69 4.39
C GLU A 172 -11.68 12.26 3.98
N GLU A 173 -10.61 11.58 4.39
CA GLU A 173 -9.23 11.90 4.01
C GLU A 173 -8.70 10.83 3.04
N VAL A 174 -7.98 11.26 2.00
CA VAL A 174 -7.41 10.33 1.01
C VAL A 174 -5.90 10.27 1.15
N ALA A 175 -5.41 9.17 1.72
CA ALA A 175 -3.99 8.87 1.81
C ALA A 175 -3.45 8.33 0.48
N TYR A 176 -2.43 8.99 -0.08
CA TYR A 176 -1.73 8.53 -1.28
C TYR A 176 -0.31 8.10 -0.95
N SER A 177 0.10 6.91 -1.39
CA SER A 177 1.51 6.52 -1.41
C SER A 177 2.10 6.73 -2.79
N ARG A 178 3.18 7.52 -2.86
CA ARG A 178 4.03 7.61 -4.05
C ARG A 178 5.19 6.63 -3.86
N ARG A 179 5.48 5.82 -4.88
CA ARG A 179 6.82 5.22 -4.96
C ARG A 179 7.80 6.32 -5.35
N GLU A 180 8.78 6.55 -4.49
CA GLU A 180 9.98 7.30 -4.87
C GLU A 180 10.50 6.72 -6.19
N PRO A 181 10.87 7.55 -7.19
CA PRO A 181 11.70 7.06 -8.29
C PRO A 181 12.99 6.44 -7.70
N PRO A 182 13.65 5.50 -8.40
CA PRO A 182 14.99 5.10 -7.99
C PRO A 182 15.85 6.35 -7.84
N ALA A 183 16.48 6.52 -6.68
CA ALA A 183 17.27 7.70 -6.38
C ALA A 183 18.31 7.90 -7.48
N GLU A 184 18.37 9.09 -8.08
CA GLU A 184 19.48 9.45 -8.95
C GLU A 184 20.77 9.34 -8.12
N GLU A 185 21.78 8.70 -8.69
CA GLU A 185 23.03 8.45 -7.96
C GLU A 185 23.62 9.80 -7.51
N PRO A 186 23.80 10.02 -6.19
CA PRO A 186 24.00 11.36 -5.67
C PRO A 186 25.32 11.93 -6.19
N ARG A 187 25.24 12.94 -7.06
CA ARG A 187 26.45 13.57 -7.61
C ARG A 187 27.28 14.13 -6.46
N PRO A 188 28.56 13.76 -6.34
CA PRO A 188 29.41 14.23 -5.25
C PRO A 188 29.61 15.75 -5.40
N ILE A 189 29.14 16.50 -4.41
CA ILE A 189 29.40 17.94 -4.30
C ILE A 189 30.75 18.10 -3.56
N PRO A 190 31.80 18.66 -4.18
CA PRO A 190 33.10 18.82 -3.53
C PRO A 190 32.99 19.58 -2.20
N GLY A 191 33.59 19.03 -1.15
CA GLY A 191 33.56 19.61 0.21
C GLY A 191 32.35 19.21 1.06
N LEU A 192 31.28 18.66 0.49
CA LEU A 192 30.10 18.22 1.25
C LEU A 192 30.26 16.76 1.73
N ARG A 193 30.19 16.52 3.04
CA ARG A 193 30.06 15.15 3.59
C ARG A 193 28.61 14.89 3.98
N LEU A 194 27.99 13.89 3.37
CA LEU A 194 26.68 13.38 3.76
C LEU A 194 26.85 12.16 4.68
N SER A 195 26.31 12.22 5.89
CA SER A 195 26.25 11.08 6.81
C SER A 195 24.83 10.48 6.81
N ALA A 196 24.59 9.49 5.95
CA ALA A 196 23.34 8.75 5.96
C ALA A 196 23.30 7.77 7.15
N ARG A 197 22.41 7.98 8.12
CA ARG A 197 22.07 6.94 9.10
C ARG A 197 21.05 5.99 8.47
N ARG A 198 21.50 4.79 8.10
CA ARG A 198 20.59 3.68 7.78
C ARG A 198 19.93 3.24 9.09
N ALA A 199 18.62 3.46 9.22
CA ALA A 199 17.83 2.70 10.18
C ALA A 199 17.84 1.25 9.71
N GLU A 200 18.63 0.39 10.36
CA GLU A 200 18.48 -1.05 10.17
C GLU A 200 17.17 -1.46 10.86
N PRO A 201 16.24 -2.14 10.16
CA PRO A 201 15.00 -2.55 10.78
C PRO A 201 15.34 -3.46 11.96
N ASP A 202 14.88 -3.11 13.16
CA ASP A 202 15.16 -3.89 14.35
C ASP A 202 14.66 -5.32 14.14
N ARG A 203 15.60 -6.26 13.98
CA ARG A 203 15.30 -7.67 13.75
C ARG A 203 14.57 -8.28 14.95
N ARG A 204 14.57 -7.65 16.13
CA ARG A 204 13.78 -8.09 17.30
C ARG A 204 12.31 -7.69 17.14
N ALA A 205 12.01 -6.43 16.83
CA ALA A 205 10.64 -5.98 16.54
C ALA A 205 9.97 -6.72 15.36
N ALA A 206 10.76 -7.22 14.40
CA ALA A 206 10.26 -8.03 13.29
C ALA A 206 9.86 -9.47 13.67
N VAL A 207 10.38 -10.02 14.78
CA VAL A 207 10.09 -11.41 15.22
C VAL A 207 8.72 -11.49 15.92
N ASP A 208 8.32 -10.47 16.67
CA ASP A 208 6.99 -10.44 17.31
C ASP A 208 5.85 -10.26 16.29
N ALA A 209 6.14 -9.65 15.13
CA ALA A 209 5.18 -9.51 14.03
C ALA A 209 5.00 -10.81 13.21
N ALA A 210 5.92 -11.77 13.33
CA ALA A 210 5.87 -13.07 12.67
C ALA A 210 5.37 -14.14 13.66
N GLY A 211 4.07 -14.09 13.95
CA GLY A 211 3.40 -15.07 14.82
C GLY A 211 3.76 -16.51 14.43
N ARG A 212 4.33 -17.25 15.39
CA ARG A 212 4.71 -18.65 15.25
C ARG A 212 3.54 -19.51 14.77
N THR A 213 3.80 -20.36 13.78
CA THR A 213 3.06 -21.62 13.57
C THR A 213 4.05 -22.78 13.42
N PRO A 214 3.68 -24.00 13.85
CA PRO A 214 4.65 -25.00 14.27
C PRO A 214 5.09 -25.96 13.16
N ALA A 215 6.22 -26.61 13.44
CA ALA A 215 6.65 -27.91 12.93
C ALA A 215 6.82 -28.08 11.41
N GLU A 216 8.09 -28.13 10.98
CA GLU A 216 8.60 -29.32 10.28
C GLU A 216 10.04 -29.60 10.77
N ALA A 217 10.37 -30.86 10.96
CA ALA A 217 11.63 -31.30 11.59
C ALA A 217 12.65 -31.80 10.56
N THR A 218 13.96 -31.75 10.87
CA THR A 218 14.99 -32.67 10.33
C THR A 218 16.25 -32.69 11.23
N LEU A 219 16.93 -33.85 11.26
CA LEU A 219 18.01 -34.31 12.17
C LEU A 219 19.27 -34.72 11.37
N VAL A 220 20.50 -34.88 11.87
CA VAL A 220 21.22 -34.47 13.11
C VAL A 220 22.73 -34.64 12.86
N ALA A 221 23.59 -33.73 13.35
CA ALA A 221 25.03 -33.96 13.65
C ALA A 221 25.66 -32.68 14.25
N GLY A 222 26.60 -32.70 15.21
CA GLY A 222 27.22 -33.81 15.95
C GLY A 222 28.63 -33.41 16.42
N GLY A 223 28.99 -33.69 17.68
CA GLY A 223 30.27 -33.29 18.30
C GLY A 223 30.23 -31.89 18.97
N GLU A 224 30.93 -31.64 20.08
CA GLU A 224 31.82 -32.50 20.88
C GLU A 224 31.81 -32.06 22.35
N GLU A 225 32.16 -32.96 23.28
CA GLU A 225 32.37 -32.65 24.71
C GLU A 225 33.81 -32.17 24.96
N ALA A 226 34.02 -31.51 26.12
CA ALA A 226 35.28 -31.08 26.74
C ALA A 226 35.98 -29.83 26.18
#